data_AF-A0A5E4KLR3-F1
#
_entry.id   AF-A0A5E4KLR3-F1
#
_cell.length_a   1.000
_cell.length_b   1.000
_cell.length_c   1.000
_cell.angle_alpha   90.00
_cell.angle_beta   90.00
_cell.angle_gamma   90.00
#
_symmetry.space_group_name_H-M   'P 1'
#
loop_
_entity.id
_entity.type
_entity.pdbx_description
1 polymer ?
#
loop_
_entity_poly.entity_id
_entity_poly.type
_entity_poly.pdbx_seq_one_letter_code
_entity_poly.pdbx_strand_id
1 'polypeptide(L)'
;MGNDQPQNQNGDDEYGFKVDAQVEKFLDFKQQLTYFLITGSAAIIAFLVDFTIKYRNEVGNLVWFVIISSIAGLLTSAFSLLNIYFGLESHSRHLDYRYKRKHSLTDNEQKEWTCITSLAHNFLKLALISLSVEIALAMVFFILFFI
;
A
#
# COMPACT_ATOMS: atom_id res chain seq x y z
N MET A 1 -5.21 57.22 5.40
CA MET A 1 -6.07 56.69 4.32
C MET A 1 -5.69 55.23 4.12
N GLY A 2 -6.44 54.34 4.76
CA GLY A 2 -6.22 52.89 4.69
C GLY A 2 -6.88 52.32 3.45
N ASN A 3 -6.11 51.61 2.65
CA ASN A 3 -6.61 50.71 1.61
C ASN A 3 -6.48 49.28 2.14
N ASP A 4 -7.35 48.92 3.08
CA ASP A 4 -7.56 47.52 3.44
C ASP A 4 -8.48 46.93 2.38
N GLN A 5 -7.90 46.42 1.29
CA GLN A 5 -8.64 45.55 0.39
C GLN A 5 -8.99 44.27 1.15
N PRO A 6 -10.26 43.80 1.16
CA PRO A 6 -10.58 42.50 1.71
C PRO A 6 -9.88 41.45 0.87
N GLN A 7 -8.84 40.83 1.44
CA GLN A 7 -8.18 39.68 0.82
C GLN A 7 -9.23 38.60 0.56
N ASN A 8 -9.20 38.12 -0.68
CA ASN A 8 -10.14 37.20 -1.29
C ASN A 8 -10.02 35.79 -0.66
N GLN A 9 -10.49 35.61 0.59
CA GLN A 9 -10.40 34.35 1.35
C GLN A 9 -11.20 33.20 0.72
N ASN A 10 -12.22 33.49 -0.09
CA ASN A 10 -13.10 32.47 -0.66
C ASN A 10 -12.43 31.59 -1.74
N GLY A 11 -11.40 32.08 -2.42
CA GLY A 11 -10.70 31.32 -3.47
C GLY A 11 -9.76 30.25 -2.93
N ASP A 12 -9.12 30.51 -1.79
CA ASP A 12 -8.22 29.58 -1.12
C ASP A 12 -8.99 28.43 -0.44
N ASP A 13 -10.19 28.73 0.08
CA ASP A 13 -11.05 27.74 0.73
C ASP A 13 -11.66 26.75 -0.28
N GLU A 14 -12.11 27.21 -1.45
CA GLU A 14 -12.67 26.32 -2.49
C GLU A 14 -11.58 25.44 -3.14
N TYR A 15 -10.38 26.01 -3.35
CA TYR A 15 -9.24 25.24 -3.84
C TYR A 15 -8.77 24.20 -2.81
N GLY A 16 -8.64 24.60 -1.54
CA GLY A 16 -8.30 23.71 -0.44
C GLY A 16 -9.29 22.56 -0.27
N PHE A 17 -10.59 22.82 -0.46
CA PHE A 17 -11.62 21.79 -0.41
C PHE A 17 -11.50 20.76 -1.55
N LYS A 18 -11.18 21.21 -2.77
CA LYS A 18 -10.95 20.30 -3.92
C LYS A 18 -9.71 19.43 -3.73
N VAL A 19 -8.67 19.94 -3.07
CA VAL A 19 -7.46 19.19 -2.74
C VAL A 19 -7.77 18.09 -1.72
N ASP A 20 -8.55 18.38 -0.66
CA ASP A 20 -8.94 17.37 0.32
C ASP A 20 -9.76 16.24 -0.30
N ALA A 21 -10.72 16.58 -1.14
CA ALA A 21 -11.54 15.58 -1.83
C ALA A 21 -10.70 14.65 -2.74
N GLN A 22 -9.61 15.16 -3.32
CA GLN A 22 -8.66 14.33 -4.08
C GLN A 22 -7.83 13.42 -3.17
N VAL A 23 -7.38 13.94 -2.02
CA VAL A 23 -6.60 13.17 -1.04
C VAL A 23 -7.45 12.05 -0.43
N GLU A 24 -8.71 12.32 -0.10
CA GLU A 24 -9.64 11.32 0.42
C GLU A 24 -9.91 10.21 -0.59
N LYS A 25 -10.20 10.57 -1.86
CA LYS A 25 -10.34 9.58 -2.95
C LYS A 25 -9.08 8.76 -3.16
N PHE A 26 -7.90 9.38 -3.02
CA PHE A 26 -6.62 8.67 -3.16
C PHE A 26 -6.39 7.68 -2.01
N LEU A 27 -6.80 8.03 -0.79
CA LEU A 27 -6.75 7.11 0.35
C LEU A 27 -7.70 5.93 0.19
N ASP A 28 -8.94 6.19 -0.25
CA ASP A 28 -9.91 5.12 -0.53
C ASP A 28 -9.37 4.18 -1.62
N PHE A 29 -8.84 4.74 -2.71
CA PHE A 29 -8.20 3.93 -3.76
C PHE A 29 -7.03 3.08 -3.23
N LYS A 30 -6.17 3.65 -2.37
CA LYS A 30 -5.09 2.89 -1.71
C LYS A 30 -5.61 1.75 -0.85
N GLN A 31 -6.66 2.00 -0.08
CA GLN A 31 -7.27 1.00 0.79
C GLN A 31 -7.87 -0.15 -0.04
N GLN A 32 -8.60 0.17 -1.10
CA GLN A 32 -9.12 -0.83 -2.05
C GLN A 32 -7.99 -1.65 -2.70
N LEU A 33 -6.92 -0.99 -3.13
CA LEU A 33 -5.75 -1.66 -3.70
C LEU A 33 -5.11 -2.62 -2.69
N THR A 34 -4.91 -2.20 -1.44
CA THR A 34 -4.37 -3.08 -0.39
C THR A 34 -5.27 -4.26 -0.11
N TYR A 35 -6.59 -4.08 -0.02
CA TYR A 35 -7.51 -5.21 0.13
C TYR A 35 -7.45 -6.17 -1.05
N PHE A 36 -7.33 -5.65 -2.28
CA PHE A 36 -7.13 -6.46 -3.46
C PHE A 36 -5.82 -7.27 -3.38
N LEU A 37 -4.71 -6.65 -3.01
CA LEU A 37 -3.40 -7.32 -2.87
C LEU A 37 -3.43 -8.42 -1.81
N ILE A 38 -4.00 -8.13 -0.63
CA ILE A 38 -4.13 -9.09 0.46
C ILE A 38 -5.03 -10.25 0.05
N THR A 39 -6.20 -9.96 -0.54
CA THR A 39 -7.16 -10.99 -0.95
C THR A 39 -6.61 -11.87 -2.06
N GLY A 40 -5.94 -11.26 -3.05
CA GLY A 40 -5.31 -11.98 -4.16
C GLY A 40 -4.23 -12.95 -3.65
N SER A 41 -3.36 -12.49 -2.76
CA SER A 41 -2.35 -13.36 -2.14
C SER A 41 -2.99 -14.45 -1.27
N ALA A 42 -3.93 -14.11 -0.40
CA ALA A 42 -4.59 -15.09 0.46
C ALA A 42 -5.29 -16.20 -0.34
N ALA A 43 -5.89 -15.86 -1.49
CA ALA A 43 -6.50 -16.84 -2.39
C ALA A 43 -5.47 -17.80 -3.00
N ILE A 44 -4.31 -17.28 -3.44
CA ILE A 44 -3.23 -18.12 -3.98
C ILE A 44 -2.67 -19.05 -2.90
N ILE A 45 -2.40 -18.52 -1.70
CA ILE A 45 -1.93 -19.33 -0.56
C ILE A 45 -2.92 -20.43 -0.23
N ALA A 46 -4.21 -20.08 -0.06
CA ALA A 46 -5.24 -21.05 0.27
C ALA A 46 -5.33 -22.16 -0.79
N PHE A 47 -5.28 -21.79 -2.07
CA PHE A 47 -5.28 -22.74 -3.17
C PHE A 47 -4.06 -23.65 -3.17
N LEU A 48 -2.84 -23.10 -3.02
CA LEU A 48 -1.61 -23.89 -2.98
C LEU A 48 -1.58 -24.85 -1.79
N VAL A 49 -2.05 -24.42 -0.62
CA VAL A 49 -2.13 -25.25 0.58
C VAL A 49 -3.14 -26.39 0.37
N ASP A 50 -4.35 -26.09 -0.09
CA ASP A 50 -5.38 -27.10 -0.36
C ASP A 50 -4.90 -28.12 -1.40
N PHE A 51 -4.30 -27.64 -2.50
CA PHE A 51 -3.70 -28.49 -3.53
C PHE A 51 -2.62 -29.39 -2.95
N THR A 52 -1.73 -28.85 -2.11
CA THR A 52 -0.64 -29.62 -1.50
C THR A 52 -1.15 -30.71 -0.56
N ILE A 53 -2.21 -30.43 0.19
CA ILE A 53 -2.85 -31.42 1.07
C ILE A 53 -3.46 -32.55 0.24
N LYS A 54 -4.15 -32.19 -0.85
CA LYS A 54 -4.83 -33.15 -1.73
C LYS A 54 -3.85 -34.07 -2.48
N TYR A 55 -2.72 -33.54 -2.93
CA TYR A 55 -1.71 -34.26 -3.72
C TYR A 55 -0.42 -34.53 -2.94
N ARG A 56 -0.49 -34.66 -1.60
CA ARG A 56 0.70 -34.72 -0.72
C ARG A 56 1.76 -35.75 -1.11
N ASN A 57 1.35 -36.87 -1.72
CA ASN A 57 2.25 -37.95 -2.12
C ASN A 57 2.98 -37.64 -3.44
N GLU A 58 2.42 -36.77 -4.28
CA GLU A 58 2.92 -36.42 -5.61
C GLU A 58 3.76 -35.13 -5.59
N VAL A 59 3.47 -34.22 -4.65
CA VAL A 59 4.19 -32.95 -4.51
C VAL A 59 5.67 -33.14 -4.18
N GLY A 60 6.02 -34.14 -3.36
CA GLY A 60 7.41 -34.53 -3.07
C GLY A 60 8.34 -33.34 -2.79
N ASN A 61 9.39 -33.20 -3.61
CA ASN A 61 10.40 -32.13 -3.48
C ASN A 61 9.91 -30.74 -3.91
N LEU A 62 8.75 -30.64 -4.59
CA LEU A 62 8.20 -29.36 -5.04
C LEU A 62 7.54 -28.56 -3.91
N VAL A 63 7.39 -29.14 -2.71
CA VAL A 63 6.81 -28.47 -1.54
C VAL A 63 7.53 -27.17 -1.19
N TRP A 64 8.83 -27.07 -1.49
CA TRP A 64 9.60 -25.84 -1.26
C TRP A 64 9.07 -24.65 -2.06
N PHE A 65 8.58 -24.86 -3.29
CA PHE A 65 7.98 -23.77 -4.06
C PHE A 65 6.71 -23.25 -3.41
N VAL A 66 5.89 -24.13 -2.84
CA VAL A 66 4.67 -23.77 -2.09
C VAL A 66 5.03 -22.95 -0.85
N ILE A 67 6.04 -23.37 -0.09
CA ILE A 67 6.49 -22.66 1.12
C ILE A 67 7.02 -21.27 0.76
N ILE A 68 7.91 -21.15 -0.22
CA ILE A 68 8.51 -19.86 -0.59
C ILE A 68 7.45 -18.94 -1.22
N SER A 69 6.54 -19.47 -2.05
CA SER A 69 5.41 -18.71 -2.60
C SER A 69 4.51 -18.18 -1.49
N SER A 70 4.20 -19.02 -0.49
CA SER A 70 3.38 -18.60 0.66
C SER A 70 4.05 -17.52 1.51
N ILE A 71 5.38 -17.60 1.71
CA ILE A 71 6.14 -16.54 2.40
C ILE A 71 6.09 -15.24 1.59
N ALA A 72 6.26 -15.31 0.28
CA ALA A 72 6.15 -14.14 -0.59
C ALA A 72 4.74 -13.51 -0.51
N GLY A 73 3.68 -14.32 -0.45
CA GLY A 73 2.33 -13.81 -0.25
C GLY A 73 2.07 -13.16 1.11
N LEU A 74 2.60 -13.75 2.18
CA LEU A 74 2.55 -13.12 3.51
C LEU A 74 3.31 -11.80 3.53
N LEU A 75 4.46 -11.71 2.86
CA LEU A 75 5.21 -10.47 2.70
C LEU A 75 4.42 -9.43 1.89
N THR A 76 3.72 -9.83 0.83
CA THR A 76 2.79 -8.95 0.09
C THR A 76 1.78 -8.33 1.04
N SER A 77 1.15 -9.15 1.88
CA SER A 77 0.14 -8.70 2.83
C SER A 77 0.74 -7.76 3.89
N ALA A 78 1.90 -8.11 4.46
CA ALA A 78 2.60 -7.31 5.45
C ALA A 78 3.01 -5.93 4.89
N PHE A 79 3.59 -5.89 3.68
CA PHE A 79 3.97 -4.62 3.04
C PHE A 79 2.77 -3.79 2.62
N SER A 80 1.66 -4.42 2.20
CA SER A 80 0.42 -3.70 1.87
C SER A 80 -0.20 -3.05 3.11
N LEU A 81 -0.15 -3.71 4.27
CA LEU A 81 -0.59 -3.14 5.55
C LEU A 81 0.32 -1.99 6.00
N LEU A 82 1.65 -2.16 5.90
CA LEU A 82 2.60 -1.08 6.21
C LEU A 82 2.39 0.14 5.28
N ASN A 83 2.10 -0.08 4.00
CA ASN A 83 1.77 0.99 3.07
C ASN A 83 0.57 1.82 3.53
N ILE A 84 -0.53 1.15 3.95
CA ILE A 84 -1.69 1.85 4.52
C ILE A 84 -1.30 2.57 5.81
N TYR A 85 -0.59 1.91 6.72
CA TYR A 85 -0.22 2.49 8.01
C TYR A 85 0.53 3.82 7.84
N PHE A 86 1.57 3.84 7.00
CA PHE A 86 2.31 5.08 6.72
C PHE A 86 1.49 6.08 5.89
N GLY A 87 0.56 5.61 5.06
CA GLY A 87 -0.39 6.45 4.34
C GLY A 87 -1.35 7.21 5.28
N LEU A 88 -1.92 6.51 6.26
CA LEU A 88 -2.79 7.08 7.29
C LEU A 88 -2.02 8.05 8.19
N GLU A 89 -0.80 7.70 8.59
CA GLU A 89 0.07 8.59 9.38
C GLU A 89 0.39 9.88 8.62
N SER A 90 0.74 9.78 7.33
CA SER A 90 0.99 10.94 6.46
C SER A 90 -0.25 11.83 6.34
N HIS A 91 -1.44 11.22 6.21
CA HIS A 91 -2.70 11.96 6.15
C HIS A 91 -3.07 12.63 7.48
N SER A 92 -2.91 11.93 8.60
CA SER A 92 -3.14 12.47 9.95
C SER A 92 -2.30 13.72 10.19
N ARG A 93 -1.02 13.67 9.82
CA ARG A 93 -0.11 14.83 9.89
C ARG A 93 -0.54 15.97 8.97
N HIS A 94 -1.00 15.68 7.75
CA HIS A 94 -1.53 16.70 6.84
C HIS A 94 -2.74 17.44 7.44
N LEU A 95 -3.69 16.71 8.05
CA LEU A 95 -4.83 17.30 8.73
C LEU A 95 -4.39 18.16 9.93
N ASP A 96 -3.48 17.67 10.77
CA ASP A 96 -2.97 18.43 11.93
C ASP A 96 -2.30 19.75 11.51
N TYR A 97 -1.51 19.75 10.42
CA TYR A 97 -0.90 20.97 9.89
C TYR A 97 -1.92 21.97 9.37
N ARG A 98 -2.99 21.50 8.72
CA ARG A 98 -4.12 22.36 8.31
C ARG A 98 -4.85 22.97 9.49
N TYR A 99 -5.19 22.17 10.50
CA TYR A 99 -5.87 22.69 11.71
C TYR A 99 -5.03 23.75 12.43
N LYS A 100 -3.71 23.58 12.43
CA LYS A 100 -2.76 24.56 13.00
C LYS A 100 -2.49 25.77 12.10
N ARG A 101 -3.11 25.85 10.90
CA ARG A 101 -2.85 26.89 9.88
C ARG A 101 -1.37 27.11 9.57
N LYS A 102 -0.56 26.04 9.65
CA LYS A 102 0.86 26.09 9.27
C LYS A 102 0.97 26.06 7.75
N HIS A 103 1.08 27.24 7.14
CA HIS A 103 1.27 27.36 5.68
C HIS A 103 2.70 27.03 5.22
N SER A 104 3.69 27.13 6.11
CA SER A 104 5.09 26.78 5.83
C SER A 104 5.62 25.80 6.87
N LEU A 105 5.97 24.61 6.42
CA LEU A 105 6.69 23.62 7.23
C LEU A 105 8.14 24.04 7.37
N THR A 106 8.73 23.76 8.52
CA THR A 106 10.19 23.87 8.70
C THR A 106 10.87 22.79 7.86
N ASP A 107 12.10 23.01 7.39
CA ASP A 107 12.88 22.03 6.62
C ASP A 107 12.91 20.64 7.30
N ASN A 108 12.98 20.61 8.63
CA ASN A 108 12.94 19.38 9.42
C ASN A 108 11.60 18.65 9.32
N GLU A 109 10.47 19.37 9.40
CA GLU A 109 9.13 18.80 9.30
C GLU A 109 8.86 18.28 7.88
N GLN A 110 9.35 19.00 6.87
CA GLN A 110 9.27 18.58 5.47
C GLN A 110 10.12 17.33 5.20
N LYS A 111 11.32 17.23 5.79
CA LYS A 111 12.18 16.05 5.70
C LYS A 111 11.54 14.83 6.36
N GLU A 112 10.91 15.01 7.51
CA GLU A 112 10.21 13.91 8.20
C GLU A 112 9.00 13.42 7.39
N TRP A 113 8.20 14.36 6.87
CA TRP A 113 7.03 14.04 6.06
C TRP A 113 7.39 13.35 4.74
N THR A 114 8.45 13.81 4.07
CA THR A 114 8.96 13.17 2.84
C THR A 114 9.53 11.78 3.14
N CYS A 115 10.16 11.56 4.29
CA CYS A 115 10.61 10.24 4.71
C CYS A 115 9.43 9.26 4.84
N ILE A 116 8.38 9.63 5.57
CA ILE A 116 7.18 8.80 5.76
C ILE A 116 6.50 8.50 4.42
N THR A 117 6.37 9.52 3.57
CA THR A 117 5.73 9.37 2.26
C THR A 117 6.56 8.50 1.31
N SER A 118 7.88 8.60 1.38
CA SER A 118 8.82 7.74 0.64
C SER A 118 8.75 6.29 1.13
N LEU A 119 8.73 6.07 2.45
CA LEU A 119 8.53 4.74 3.04
C LEU A 119 7.23 4.09 2.57
N ALA A 120 6.11 4.83 2.61
CA ALA A 120 4.84 4.33 2.09
C ALA A 120 4.97 3.86 0.64
N HIS A 121 5.53 4.67 -0.25
CA HIS A 121 5.74 4.28 -1.65
C HIS A 121 6.64 3.06 -1.81
N ASN A 122 7.71 2.96 -1.03
CA ASN A 122 8.61 1.82 -1.07
C ASN A 122 7.91 0.53 -0.63
N PHE A 123 7.08 0.58 0.41
CA PHE A 123 6.28 -0.58 0.83
C PHE A 123 5.29 -1.03 -0.24
N LEU A 124 4.64 -0.10 -0.96
CA LEU A 124 3.77 -0.47 -2.07
C LEU A 124 4.54 -1.19 -3.19
N LYS A 125 5.72 -0.67 -3.55
CA LYS A 125 6.58 -1.31 -4.55
C LYS A 125 6.99 -2.71 -4.10
N LEU A 126 7.41 -2.86 -2.84
CA LEU A 126 7.79 -4.15 -2.28
C LEU A 126 6.61 -5.13 -2.24
N ALA A 127 5.41 -4.67 -1.91
CA ALA A 127 4.20 -5.50 -1.96
C ALA A 127 3.94 -6.03 -3.38
N LEU A 128 4.02 -5.16 -4.40
CA LEU A 128 3.83 -5.56 -5.80
C LEU A 128 4.91 -6.53 -6.29
N ILE A 129 6.17 -6.30 -5.91
CA ILE A 129 7.28 -7.21 -6.22
C ILE A 129 7.04 -8.58 -5.56
N SER A 130 6.66 -8.57 -4.29
CA SER A 130 6.41 -9.80 -3.53
C SER A 130 5.25 -10.61 -4.12
N LEU A 131 4.15 -9.95 -4.53
CA LEU A 131 3.03 -10.59 -5.22
C LEU A 131 3.46 -11.19 -6.56
N SER A 132 4.30 -10.46 -7.31
CA SER A 132 4.81 -10.93 -8.59
C SER A 132 5.66 -12.18 -8.42
N VAL A 133 6.49 -12.24 -7.36
CA VAL A 133 7.29 -13.41 -7.00
C VAL A 133 6.40 -14.58 -6.56
N GLU A 134 5.39 -14.32 -5.73
CA GLU A 134 4.40 -15.33 -5.30
C GLU A 134 3.74 -16.01 -6.50
N ILE A 135 3.23 -15.21 -7.46
CA ILE A 135 2.59 -15.70 -8.69
C ILE A 135 3.59 -16.48 -9.55
N ALA A 136 4.80 -15.95 -9.74
CA ALA A 136 5.82 -16.62 -10.54
C ALA A 136 6.21 -18.00 -9.96
N LEU A 137 6.39 -18.08 -8.63
CA LEU A 137 6.70 -19.34 -7.95
C LEU A 137 5.53 -20.33 -8.01
N ALA A 138 4.29 -19.85 -7.86
CA ALA A 138 3.10 -20.67 -8.01
C ALA A 138 3.01 -21.25 -9.45
N MET A 139 3.27 -20.42 -10.46
CA MET A 139 3.30 -20.87 -11.86
C MET A 139 4.40 -21.90 -12.13
N VAL A 140 5.62 -21.66 -11.63
CA VAL A 140 6.72 -22.62 -11.75
C VAL A 140 6.39 -23.94 -11.06
N PHE A 141 5.77 -23.89 -9.88
CA PHE A 141 5.29 -25.07 -9.17
C PHE A 141 4.33 -25.89 -10.03
N PHE A 142 3.30 -25.27 -10.61
CA PHE A 142 2.34 -25.98 -11.46
C PHE A 142 2.97 -26.55 -12.72
N ILE A 143 3.84 -25.78 -13.39
CA ILE A 143 4.54 -26.25 -14.59
C ILE A 143 5.36 -27.50 -14.26
N LEU A 144 6.12 -27.49 -13.16
CA LEU A 144 6.94 -28.63 -12.77
C LEU A 144 6.13 -29.82 -12.23
N PHE A 145 4.93 -29.58 -11.70
CA PHE A 145 4.05 -30.65 -11.22
C PHE A 145 3.37 -31.41 -12.36
N PHE A 146 3.03 -30.72 -13.46
CA PHE A 146 2.32 -31.33 -14.61
C PHE A 146 3.23 -31.88 -15.70
N ILE A 147 4.54 -31.61 -15.65
CA ILE A 147 5.56 -32.18 -16.54
C ILE A 147 6.05 -33.50 -15.95
#